data_AF-A0A381WER4-F1
#
_entry.id   AF-A0A381WER4-F1
#
_cell.length_a   1.000
_cell.length_b   1.000
_cell.length_c   1.000
_cell.angle_alpha   90.00
_cell.angle_beta   90.00
_cell.angle_gamma   90.00
#
_symmetry.space_group_name_H-M   'P 1'
#
loop_
_entity.id
_entity.type
_entity.pdbx_description
1 polymer ?
#
loop_
_entity_poly.entity_id
_entity_poly.type
_entity_poly.pdbx_seq_one_letter_code
_entity_poly.pdbx_strand_id
1 'polypeptide(L)'
;MADALPSPSGKAKTVFWVIFFLTAFIASVSFIPMSNLSLRLFTDASTRVATWFFPQRMNNAVMLWALLNGTIGLVIFFISNKFFHNSDDRTVIERMISLSKMEIGKTIILSLLVFLSYFGILSLVYYIFHVDYRILFIGVRTFQPDVLIVWLMYIPVFFLFFLSNSLRVNGSIFYKGIGEIRGMLFSGLATTLGLIIILLIQYVCLLLTGKIFWTETNLQWLYVNLLFGVVPMIFILPIFNRYFYRMTGRVYLGPLVTCFIFIMILSSNTVCYIPL
;
A
#
# COMPACT_ATOMS: atom_id res chain seq x y z
N MET A 1 9.15 -13.20 -21.64
CA MET A 1 8.53 -13.52 -20.33
C MET A 1 9.43 -12.96 -19.25
N ALA A 2 8.90 -12.32 -18.21
CA ALA A 2 9.74 -11.79 -17.14
C ALA A 2 10.52 -12.92 -16.45
N ASP A 3 11.85 -12.77 -16.36
CA ASP A 3 12.72 -13.75 -15.72
C ASP A 3 12.39 -13.83 -14.23
N ALA A 4 12.14 -15.05 -13.74
CA ALA A 4 11.90 -15.32 -12.33
C ALA A 4 13.21 -15.68 -11.63
N LEU A 5 13.40 -15.19 -10.40
CA LEU A 5 14.56 -15.52 -9.57
C LEU A 5 14.59 -17.02 -9.22
N PRO A 6 15.76 -17.64 -9.02
CA PRO A 6 15.83 -19.02 -8.56
C PRO A 6 15.18 -19.20 -7.18
N SER A 7 14.74 -20.41 -6.87
CA SER A 7 14.16 -20.72 -5.56
C SER A 7 15.23 -20.55 -4.46
N PRO A 8 14.93 -19.86 -3.34
CA PRO A 8 15.89 -19.69 -2.26
C PRO A 8 16.21 -21.05 -1.63
N SER A 9 17.50 -21.40 -1.57
CA SER A 9 17.99 -22.65 -0.96
C SER A 9 18.98 -22.38 0.18
N GLY A 10 19.07 -23.30 1.14
CA GLY A 10 19.99 -23.22 2.28
C GLY A 10 19.83 -21.93 3.10
N LYS A 11 20.94 -21.18 3.28
CA LYS A 11 20.98 -19.95 4.08
C LYS A 11 20.04 -18.86 3.57
N ALA A 12 19.83 -18.76 2.25
CA ALA A 12 18.95 -17.74 1.66
C ALA A 12 17.47 -17.95 2.06
N LYS A 13 17.05 -19.21 2.24
CA LYS A 13 15.70 -19.55 2.71
C LYS A 13 15.47 -19.07 4.15
N THR A 14 16.45 -19.28 5.04
CA THR A 14 16.36 -18.80 6.43
C THR A 14 16.28 -17.29 6.48
N VAL A 15 17.13 -16.60 5.72
CA VAL A 15 17.14 -15.13 5.64
C VAL A 15 15.81 -14.58 5.14
N PHE A 16 15.22 -15.21 4.12
CA PHE A 16 13.90 -14.84 3.62
C PHE A 16 12.83 -14.88 4.73
N TRP A 17 12.76 -15.97 5.49
CA TRP A 17 11.77 -16.10 6.56
C TRP A 17 12.03 -15.14 7.72
N VAL A 18 13.29 -14.91 8.09
CA VAL A 18 13.65 -13.92 9.11
C VAL A 18 13.19 -12.52 8.67
N ILE A 19 13.48 -12.12 7.42
CA ILE A 19 13.04 -10.84 6.86
C ILE A 19 11.51 -10.75 6.82
N PHE A 20 10.84 -11.83 6.41
CA PHE A 20 9.38 -11.89 6.37
C PHE A 20 8.76 -11.63 7.74
N PHE A 21 9.16 -12.37 8.77
CA PHE A 21 8.61 -12.18 10.12
C PHE A 21 9.02 -10.86 10.74
N LEU A 22 10.26 -10.41 10.51
CA LEU A 22 10.74 -9.11 10.99
C LEU A 22 9.92 -7.96 10.40
N THR A 23 9.68 -7.97 9.08
CA THR A 23 8.89 -6.91 8.42
C THR A 23 7.42 -6.95 8.83
N ALA A 24 6.83 -8.13 8.99
CA ALA A 24 5.48 -8.28 9.53
C ALA A 24 5.37 -7.77 10.98
N PHE A 25 6.37 -8.07 11.82
CA PHE A 25 6.44 -7.59 13.19
C PHE A 25 6.55 -6.07 13.24
N ILE A 26 7.51 -5.48 12.50
CA ILE A 26 7.67 -4.02 12.38
C ILE A 26 6.36 -3.36 11.92
N ALA A 27 5.70 -3.92 10.91
CA ALA A 27 4.42 -3.43 10.42
C ALA A 27 3.33 -3.44 11.50
N SER A 28 3.27 -4.49 12.32
CA SER A 28 2.28 -4.61 13.41
C SER A 28 2.53 -3.62 14.56
N VAL A 29 3.78 -3.47 15.00
CA VAL A 29 4.11 -2.63 16.16
C VAL A 29 4.19 -1.15 15.81
N SER A 30 4.41 -0.80 14.53
CA SER A 30 4.58 0.59 14.11
C SER A 30 3.27 1.35 13.88
N PHE A 31 2.16 0.67 13.60
CA PHE A 31 0.91 1.34 13.24
C PHE A 31 0.36 2.26 14.35
N ILE A 32 0.30 1.76 15.59
CA ILE A 32 -0.21 2.54 16.72
C ILE A 32 0.70 3.76 17.02
N PRO A 33 2.03 3.62 17.14
CA PRO A 33 2.93 4.76 17.23
C PRO A 33 2.78 5.79 16.09
N MET A 34 2.65 5.33 14.85
CA MET A 34 2.45 6.24 13.70
C MET A 34 1.10 6.94 13.73
N SER A 35 0.04 6.27 14.22
CA SER A 35 -1.25 6.90 14.44
C SER A 35 -1.18 8.00 15.50
N ASN A 36 -0.47 7.75 16.61
CA ASN A 36 -0.24 8.75 17.66
C ASN A 36 0.64 9.91 17.17
N LEU A 37 1.66 9.61 16.36
CA LEU A 37 2.50 10.63 15.73
C LEU A 37 1.68 11.51 14.77
N SER A 38 0.75 10.92 14.02
CA SER A 38 -0.11 11.67 13.10
C SER A 38 -0.94 12.75 13.82
N LEU A 39 -1.39 12.46 15.05
CA LEU A 39 -2.12 13.43 15.89
C LEU A 39 -1.27 14.64 16.29
N ARG A 40 0.05 14.45 16.40
CA ARG A 40 1.00 15.51 16.80
C ARG A 40 1.54 16.29 15.61
N LEU A 41 1.77 15.62 14.47
CA LEU A 41 2.30 16.25 13.27
C LEU A 41 1.23 17.03 12.50
N PHE A 42 0.00 16.53 12.49
CA PHE A 42 -1.12 17.14 11.77
C PHE A 42 -2.19 17.58 12.77
N THR A 43 -1.81 18.53 13.65
CA THR A 43 -2.67 19.02 14.73
C THR A 43 -3.99 19.54 14.20
N ASP A 44 -3.95 20.38 13.16
CA ASP A 44 -5.13 21.06 12.62
C ASP A 44 -6.16 20.04 12.09
N ALA A 45 -5.71 19.11 11.23
CA ALA A 45 -6.58 18.04 10.75
C ALA A 45 -7.09 17.14 11.89
N SER A 46 -6.31 16.94 12.95
CA SER A 46 -6.66 16.09 14.09
C SER A 46 -7.67 16.75 15.03
N THR A 47 -7.60 18.07 15.19
CA THR A 47 -8.54 18.91 15.95
C THR A 47 -9.74 19.36 15.13
N ARG A 48 -9.84 18.94 13.86
CA ARG A 48 -10.92 19.26 12.92
C ARG A 48 -10.93 20.72 12.49
N VAL A 49 -9.76 21.36 12.51
CA VAL A 49 -9.53 22.68 11.94
C VAL A 49 -9.24 22.51 10.45
N ALA A 50 -9.82 23.39 9.63
CA ALA A 50 -9.59 23.39 8.20
C ALA A 50 -8.13 23.73 7.88
N THR A 51 -7.49 22.95 7.02
CA THR A 51 -6.09 23.13 6.61
C THR A 51 -5.87 22.65 5.19
N TRP A 52 -4.97 23.30 4.45
CA TRP A 52 -4.54 22.80 3.14
C TRP A 52 -3.46 21.73 3.26
N PHE A 53 -2.78 21.61 4.41
CA PHE A 53 -1.68 20.68 4.62
C PHE A 53 -2.17 19.37 5.25
N PHE A 54 -2.26 18.32 4.45
CA PHE A 54 -2.71 16.98 4.85
C PHE A 54 -4.04 16.99 5.64
N PRO A 55 -5.16 17.45 5.01
CA PRO A 55 -6.44 17.67 5.67
C PRO A 55 -7.18 16.42 6.14
N GLN A 56 -6.67 15.21 5.87
CA GLN A 56 -7.38 13.96 6.16
C GLN A 56 -6.81 13.29 7.41
N ARG A 57 -7.48 13.50 8.53
CA ARG A 57 -7.11 12.93 9.84
C ARG A 57 -6.83 11.43 9.81
N MET A 58 -7.71 10.65 9.19
CA MET A 58 -7.60 9.17 9.18
C MET A 58 -6.47 8.70 8.27
N ASN A 59 -6.34 9.32 7.10
CA ASN A 59 -5.37 8.92 6.09
C ASN A 59 -3.94 9.33 6.46
N ASN A 60 -3.76 10.37 7.29
CA ASN A 60 -2.45 10.78 7.81
C ASN A 60 -1.75 9.65 8.58
N ALA A 61 -2.49 8.93 9.42
CA ALA A 61 -1.94 7.78 10.16
C ALA A 61 -1.47 6.67 9.20
N VAL A 62 -2.30 6.33 8.21
CA VAL A 62 -1.96 5.30 7.20
C VAL A 62 -0.78 5.75 6.35
N MET A 63 -0.72 7.03 5.99
CA MET A 63 0.36 7.62 5.22
C MET A 63 1.71 7.52 5.95
N LEU A 64 1.76 7.93 7.23
CA LEU A 64 2.99 7.83 8.03
C LEU A 64 3.43 6.37 8.19
N TRP A 65 2.48 5.47 8.45
CA TRP A 65 2.76 4.04 8.52
C TRP A 65 3.28 3.48 7.18
N ALA A 66 2.67 3.87 6.06
CA ALA A 66 3.09 3.46 4.72
C ALA A 66 4.48 4.00 4.39
N LEU A 67 4.79 5.26 4.71
CA LEU A 67 6.10 5.85 4.54
C LEU A 67 7.18 5.08 5.31
N LEU A 68 6.93 4.80 6.60
CA LEU A 68 7.87 4.04 7.44
C LEU A 68 8.07 2.61 6.93
N ASN A 69 7.00 1.87 6.63
CA ASN A 69 7.10 0.48 6.18
C ASN A 69 7.62 0.37 4.74
N GLY A 70 7.32 1.35 3.90
CA GLY A 70 7.83 1.46 2.54
C GLY A 70 9.34 1.67 2.55
N THR A 71 9.83 2.63 3.33
CA THR A 71 11.26 2.94 3.47
C THR A 71 12.03 1.78 4.09
N ILE A 72 11.58 1.22 5.21
CA ILE A 72 12.20 0.04 5.83
C ILE A 72 12.22 -1.14 4.85
N GLY A 73 11.12 -1.35 4.12
CA GLY A 73 11.01 -2.39 3.10
C GLY A 73 12.04 -2.24 1.98
N LEU A 74 12.29 -1.01 1.50
CA LEU A 74 13.31 -0.73 0.49
C LEU A 74 14.71 -0.98 1.03
N VAL A 75 15.00 -0.49 2.25
CA VAL A 75 16.31 -0.68 2.89
C VAL A 75 16.62 -2.17 3.05
N ILE A 76 15.68 -2.94 3.60
CA ILE A 76 15.86 -4.39 3.76
C ILE A 76 16.00 -5.10 2.41
N PHE A 77 15.23 -4.69 1.39
CA PHE A 77 15.33 -5.25 0.05
C PHE A 77 16.73 -5.03 -0.55
N PHE A 78 17.25 -3.80 -0.52
CA PHE A 78 18.57 -3.50 -1.08
C PHE A 78 19.72 -4.14 -0.29
N ILE A 79 19.62 -4.21 1.03
CA ILE A 79 20.58 -4.95 1.87
C ILE A 79 20.54 -6.44 1.48
N SER A 80 19.35 -7.03 1.40
CA SER A 80 19.19 -8.44 1.02
C SER A 80 19.73 -8.73 -0.39
N ASN A 81 19.45 -7.83 -1.35
CA ASN A 81 20.00 -7.90 -2.70
C ASN A 81 21.53 -7.86 -2.72
N LYS A 82 22.14 -6.98 -1.93
CA LYS A 82 23.60 -6.82 -1.88
C LYS A 82 24.33 -7.99 -1.21
N PHE A 83 23.71 -8.67 -0.24
CA PHE A 83 24.41 -9.71 0.54
C PHE A 83 24.02 -11.15 0.18
N PHE A 84 22.80 -11.39 -0.29
CA PHE A 84 22.27 -12.75 -0.46
C PHE A 84 21.92 -13.14 -1.90
N HIS A 85 21.90 -12.18 -2.84
CA HIS A 85 21.65 -12.47 -4.25
C HIS A 85 22.95 -12.55 -5.03
N ASN A 86 23.01 -13.49 -5.98
CA ASN A 86 24.16 -13.71 -6.86
C ASN A 86 24.26 -12.59 -7.93
N SER A 87 25.36 -12.55 -8.68
CA SER A 87 25.55 -11.58 -9.77
C SER A 87 24.39 -11.60 -10.78
N ASP A 88 23.94 -12.80 -11.17
CA ASP A 88 22.88 -12.95 -12.16
C ASP A 88 21.55 -12.39 -11.64
N ASP A 89 21.19 -12.70 -10.41
CA ASP A 89 19.98 -12.21 -9.74
C ASP A 89 19.97 -10.67 -9.63
N ARG A 90 21.14 -10.08 -9.34
CA ARG A 90 21.30 -8.62 -9.30
C ARG A 90 21.10 -8.01 -10.67
N THR A 91 21.62 -8.60 -11.73
CA THR A 91 21.37 -8.08 -13.10
C THR A 91 19.89 -8.14 -13.49
N VAL A 92 19.15 -9.13 -12.98
CA VAL A 92 17.70 -9.23 -13.19
C VAL A 92 17.01 -8.09 -12.44
N ILE A 93 17.33 -7.86 -11.17
CA ILE A 93 16.76 -6.76 -10.36
C ILE A 93 17.12 -5.39 -10.93
N GLU A 94 18.36 -5.19 -11.39
CA GLU A 94 18.79 -3.97 -12.07
C GLU A 94 18.02 -3.74 -13.37
N ARG A 95 17.74 -4.81 -14.14
CA ARG A 95 16.85 -4.74 -15.30
C ARG A 95 15.41 -4.40 -14.90
N MET A 96 14.90 -4.92 -13.80
CA MET A 96 13.55 -4.58 -13.33
C MET A 96 13.40 -3.09 -12.99
N ILE A 97 14.47 -2.49 -12.46
CA ILE A 97 14.54 -1.09 -11.98
C ILE A 97 14.94 -0.13 -13.10
N SER A 98 15.70 -0.57 -14.10
CA SER A 98 16.20 0.34 -15.12
C SER A 98 15.06 0.91 -15.99
N LEU A 99 15.04 2.23 -16.12
CA LEU A 99 14.13 2.97 -16.99
C LEU A 99 14.87 4.11 -17.67
N SER A 100 14.63 4.27 -18.97
CA SER A 100 15.01 5.48 -19.68
C SER A 100 14.07 6.64 -19.31
N LYS A 101 14.54 7.89 -19.44
CA LYS A 101 13.73 9.09 -19.19
C LYS A 101 12.41 9.09 -20.00
N MET A 102 12.46 8.59 -21.24
CA MET A 102 11.29 8.48 -22.11
C MET A 102 10.30 7.43 -21.60
N GLU A 103 10.77 6.28 -21.13
CA GLU A 103 9.89 5.25 -20.55
C GLU A 103 9.23 5.72 -19.24
N ILE A 104 9.92 6.53 -18.43
CA ILE A 104 9.31 7.14 -17.23
C ILE A 104 8.09 7.98 -17.64
N GLY A 105 8.26 8.88 -18.62
CA GLY A 105 7.16 9.71 -19.11
C GLY A 105 6.00 8.88 -19.66
N LYS A 106 6.28 7.86 -20.47
CA LYS A 106 5.26 6.93 -20.99
C LYS A 106 4.52 6.18 -19.89
N THR A 107 5.25 5.75 -18.84
CA THR A 107 4.66 5.02 -17.71
C THR A 107 3.72 5.92 -16.91
N ILE A 108 4.13 7.17 -16.64
CA ILE A 108 3.29 8.15 -15.93
C ILE A 108 2.04 8.46 -16.75
N ILE A 109 2.18 8.78 -18.04
CA ILE A 109 1.04 9.07 -18.93
C ILE A 109 0.10 7.87 -18.99
N LEU A 110 0.62 6.66 -19.19
CA LEU A 110 -0.21 5.46 -19.21
C LEU A 110 -0.95 5.25 -17.89
N SER A 111 -0.29 5.45 -16.75
CA SER A 111 -0.93 5.32 -15.44
C SER A 111 -2.03 6.37 -15.21
N LEU A 112 -1.83 7.60 -15.67
CA LEU A 112 -2.84 8.65 -15.64
C LEU A 112 -4.03 8.34 -16.56
N LEU A 113 -3.79 7.82 -17.77
CA LEU A 113 -4.86 7.42 -18.68
C LEU A 113 -5.72 6.31 -18.07
N VAL A 114 -5.10 5.28 -17.49
CA VAL A 114 -5.84 4.21 -16.80
C VAL A 114 -6.66 4.76 -15.64
N PHE A 115 -6.09 5.66 -14.84
CA PHE A 115 -6.80 6.34 -13.75
C PHE A 115 -8.00 7.15 -14.25
N LEU A 116 -7.81 7.98 -15.27
CA LEU A 116 -8.87 8.80 -15.87
C LEU A 116 -9.97 7.95 -16.50
N SER A 117 -9.61 6.88 -17.21
CA SER A 117 -10.58 5.94 -17.77
C SER A 117 -11.38 5.23 -16.68
N TYR A 118 -10.73 4.79 -15.60
CA TYR A 118 -11.38 4.12 -14.47
C TYR A 118 -12.43 5.04 -13.80
N PHE A 119 -12.03 6.24 -13.42
CA PHE A 119 -12.95 7.20 -12.78
C PHE A 119 -13.93 7.84 -13.76
N GLY A 120 -13.58 7.95 -15.05
CA GLY A 120 -14.49 8.38 -16.10
C GLY A 120 -15.65 7.40 -16.30
N ILE A 121 -15.35 6.09 -16.38
CA ILE A 121 -16.38 5.05 -16.44
C ILE A 121 -17.22 5.06 -15.16
N LEU A 122 -16.59 5.15 -13.99
CA LEU A 122 -17.30 5.24 -12.71
C LEU A 122 -18.29 6.43 -12.69
N SER A 123 -17.82 7.60 -13.14
CA SER A 123 -18.62 8.83 -13.16
C SER A 123 -19.77 8.73 -14.18
N LEU A 124 -19.53 8.08 -15.32
CA LEU A 124 -20.57 7.79 -16.31
C LEU A 124 -21.65 6.84 -15.76
N VAL A 125 -21.24 5.76 -15.08
CA VAL A 125 -22.17 4.83 -14.44
C VAL A 125 -23.00 5.55 -13.37
N TYR A 126 -22.36 6.37 -12.54
CA TYR A 126 -23.06 7.15 -11.52
C TYR A 126 -24.04 8.15 -12.16
N TYR A 127 -23.64 8.83 -13.25
CA TYR A 127 -24.51 9.77 -13.95
C TYR A 127 -25.76 9.11 -14.54
N ILE A 128 -25.61 7.94 -15.17
CA ILE A 128 -26.73 7.24 -15.82
C ILE A 128 -27.61 6.52 -14.80
N PHE A 129 -27.01 5.78 -13.87
CA PHE A 129 -27.72 4.83 -13.00
C PHE A 129 -27.85 5.29 -11.55
N HIS A 130 -27.13 6.33 -11.13
CA HIS A 130 -27.06 6.80 -9.72
C HIS A 130 -26.64 5.68 -8.75
N VAL A 131 -25.77 4.78 -9.20
CA VAL A 131 -25.27 3.64 -8.41
C VAL A 131 -23.87 3.93 -7.90
N ASP A 132 -23.68 3.78 -6.58
CA ASP A 132 -22.38 3.74 -5.93
C ASP A 132 -21.89 2.30 -5.76
N TYR A 133 -20.60 2.06 -5.99
CA TYR A 133 -20.00 0.75 -5.71
C TYR A 133 -19.49 0.71 -4.28
N ARG A 134 -20.16 -0.03 -3.40
CA ARG A 134 -19.74 -0.20 -2.01
C ARG A 134 -19.73 -1.67 -1.63
N ILE A 135 -18.59 -2.15 -1.13
CA ILE A 135 -18.42 -3.49 -0.59
C ILE A 135 -17.80 -3.34 0.79
N LEU A 136 -18.59 -3.65 1.84
CA LEU A 136 -18.18 -3.52 3.23
C LEU A 136 -17.69 -2.09 3.55
N PHE A 137 -16.40 -1.93 3.85
CA PHE A 137 -15.75 -0.66 4.20
C PHE A 137 -15.07 0.03 3.00
N ILE A 138 -15.18 -0.54 1.79
CA ILE A 138 -14.57 -0.03 0.57
C ILE A 138 -15.66 0.54 -0.33
N GLY A 139 -15.64 1.86 -0.54
CA GLY A 139 -16.55 2.56 -1.46
C GLY A 139 -15.80 3.15 -2.64
N VAL A 140 -16.08 2.72 -3.85
CA VAL A 140 -15.60 3.44 -5.05
C VAL A 140 -16.70 4.39 -5.48
N ARG A 141 -16.48 5.67 -5.22
CA ARG A 141 -17.46 6.75 -5.50
C ARG A 141 -16.86 7.85 -6.33
N THR A 142 -17.74 8.64 -6.95
CA THR A 142 -17.37 9.91 -7.58
C THR A 142 -16.79 10.86 -6.53
N PHE A 143 -15.90 11.74 -6.95
CA PHE A 143 -15.17 12.63 -6.05
C PHE A 143 -15.37 14.09 -6.46
N GLN A 144 -15.25 14.99 -5.48
CA GLN A 144 -15.26 16.43 -5.71
C GLN A 144 -13.91 16.89 -6.27
N PRO A 145 -13.88 17.94 -7.12
CA PRO A 145 -12.63 18.46 -7.68
C PRO A 145 -11.58 18.84 -6.64
N ASP A 146 -12.00 19.34 -5.46
CA ASP A 146 -11.08 19.75 -4.39
C ASP A 146 -10.23 18.59 -3.85
N VAL A 147 -10.76 17.36 -3.93
CA VAL A 147 -10.05 16.14 -3.53
C VAL A 147 -8.86 15.86 -4.43
N LEU A 148 -8.79 16.41 -5.66
CA LEU A 148 -7.63 16.25 -6.55
C LEU A 148 -6.37 16.93 -5.98
N ILE A 149 -6.53 18.08 -5.32
CA ILE A 149 -5.39 18.77 -4.67
C ILE A 149 -4.86 17.91 -3.53
N VAL A 150 -5.79 17.35 -2.74
CA VAL A 150 -5.45 16.42 -1.67
C VAL A 150 -4.76 15.17 -2.24
N TRP A 151 -5.33 14.55 -3.27
CA TRP A 151 -4.76 13.38 -3.95
C TRP A 151 -3.31 13.62 -4.41
N LEU A 152 -3.02 14.77 -5.04
CA LEU A 152 -1.65 15.15 -5.45
C LEU A 152 -0.70 15.28 -4.25
N MET A 153 -1.18 15.71 -3.10
CA MET A 153 -0.38 15.85 -1.88
C MET A 153 0.00 14.48 -1.27
N TYR A 154 -0.92 13.52 -1.28
CA TYR A 154 -0.70 12.21 -0.67
C TYR A 154 0.07 11.23 -1.58
N ILE A 155 -0.04 11.35 -2.92
CA ILE A 155 0.62 10.45 -3.87
C ILE A 155 2.12 10.29 -3.60
N PRO A 156 2.95 11.36 -3.51
CA PRO A 156 4.39 11.18 -3.44
C PRO A 156 4.83 10.36 -2.22
N VAL A 157 4.12 10.53 -1.10
CA VAL A 157 4.41 9.85 0.16
C VAL A 157 3.98 8.39 0.10
N PHE A 158 2.75 8.12 -0.35
CA PHE A 158 2.26 6.75 -0.48
C PHE A 158 2.98 5.97 -1.57
N PHE A 159 3.37 6.61 -2.67
CA PHE A 159 4.03 5.96 -3.79
C PHE A 159 5.29 5.19 -3.37
N LEU A 160 6.03 5.68 -2.36
CA LEU A 160 7.18 4.97 -1.79
C LEU A 160 6.80 3.58 -1.26
N PHE A 161 5.67 3.45 -0.58
CA PHE A 161 5.16 2.16 -0.10
C PHE A 161 4.77 1.25 -1.26
N PHE A 162 4.04 1.79 -2.25
CA PHE A 162 3.57 1.02 -3.39
C PHE A 162 4.74 0.50 -4.23
N LEU A 163 5.74 1.36 -4.50
CA LEU A 163 6.97 0.98 -5.20
C LEU A 163 7.77 -0.07 -4.41
N SER A 164 7.93 0.15 -3.10
CA SER A 164 8.57 -0.81 -2.18
C SER A 164 7.87 -2.17 -2.21
N ASN A 165 6.54 -2.19 -2.25
CA ASN A 165 5.77 -3.42 -2.39
C ASN A 165 6.03 -4.10 -3.73
N SER A 166 5.91 -3.36 -4.85
CA SER A 166 6.14 -3.89 -6.19
C SER A 166 7.53 -4.55 -6.34
N LEU A 167 8.57 -3.91 -5.79
CA LEU A 167 9.93 -4.44 -5.77
C LEU A 167 10.05 -5.74 -4.96
N ARG A 168 9.55 -5.76 -3.72
CA ARG A 168 9.64 -6.95 -2.85
C ARG A 168 8.85 -8.13 -3.42
N VAL A 169 7.69 -7.87 -4.00
CA VAL A 169 6.85 -8.90 -4.62
C VAL A 169 7.60 -9.51 -5.81
N ASN A 170 8.01 -8.69 -6.78
CA ASN A 170 8.58 -9.20 -8.03
C ASN A 170 10.05 -9.62 -7.93
N GLY A 171 10.81 -9.05 -6.99
CA GLY A 171 12.25 -9.26 -6.82
C GLY A 171 12.63 -10.06 -5.58
N SER A 172 11.70 -10.61 -4.80
CA SER A 172 12.05 -11.48 -3.66
C SER A 172 11.04 -12.59 -3.38
N ILE A 173 9.74 -12.31 -3.49
CA ILE A 173 8.70 -13.30 -3.15
C ILE A 173 8.46 -14.30 -4.29
N PHE A 174 8.47 -13.82 -5.54
CA PHE A 174 8.30 -14.69 -6.70
C PHE A 174 9.62 -15.34 -7.11
N TYR A 175 9.66 -16.67 -7.01
CA TYR A 175 10.79 -17.50 -7.46
C TYR A 175 10.33 -18.62 -8.42
N LYS A 176 11.25 -19.16 -9.21
CA LYS A 176 11.00 -20.25 -10.16
C LYS A 176 10.37 -21.45 -9.44
N GLY A 177 9.18 -21.86 -9.89
CA GLY A 177 8.44 -23.00 -9.35
C GLY A 177 7.33 -22.65 -8.34
N ILE A 178 7.23 -21.40 -7.87
CA ILE A 178 6.02 -20.97 -7.15
C ILE A 178 4.89 -20.77 -8.18
N GLY A 179 3.77 -21.48 -8.02
CA GLY A 179 2.62 -21.28 -8.89
C GLY A 179 2.11 -19.84 -8.77
N GLU A 180 1.74 -19.20 -9.89
CA GLU A 180 1.40 -17.75 -9.91
C GLU A 180 0.31 -17.38 -8.90
N ILE A 181 -0.78 -18.16 -8.84
CA ILE A 181 -1.88 -17.92 -7.89
C ILE A 181 -1.38 -18.02 -6.44
N ARG A 182 -0.56 -19.03 -6.13
CA ARG A 182 0.00 -19.23 -4.78
C ARG A 182 0.93 -18.08 -4.41
N GLY A 183 1.77 -17.63 -5.33
CA GLY A 183 2.66 -16.48 -5.14
C GLY A 183 1.89 -15.17 -4.91
N MET A 184 0.80 -14.95 -5.66
CA MET A 184 -0.05 -13.77 -5.50
C MET A 184 -0.75 -13.77 -4.13
N LEU A 185 -1.37 -14.88 -3.74
CA LEU A 185 -2.03 -15.02 -2.44
C LEU A 185 -1.03 -14.88 -1.28
N PHE A 186 0.12 -15.54 -1.38
CA PHE A 186 1.18 -15.42 -0.38
C PHE A 186 1.70 -13.99 -0.28
N SER A 187 1.87 -13.28 -1.40
CA SER A 187 2.29 -11.87 -1.40
C SER A 187 1.24 -10.96 -0.75
N GLY A 188 -0.04 -11.21 -1.01
CA GLY A 188 -1.15 -10.50 -0.37
C GLY A 188 -1.13 -10.69 1.16
N LEU A 189 -0.99 -11.94 1.61
CA LEU A 189 -0.85 -12.27 3.04
C LEU A 189 0.41 -11.64 3.64
N ALA A 190 1.56 -11.76 2.98
CA ALA A 190 2.83 -11.19 3.41
C ALA A 190 2.74 -9.68 3.67
N THR A 191 2.05 -8.97 2.77
CA THR A 191 1.93 -7.51 2.85
C THR A 191 0.94 -7.07 3.94
N THR A 192 -0.07 -7.89 4.24
CA THR A 192 -1.15 -7.54 5.18
C THR A 192 -0.99 -8.14 6.57
N LEU A 193 -0.11 -9.12 6.75
CA LEU A 193 0.03 -9.88 8.00
C LEU A 193 0.20 -8.98 9.22
N GLY A 194 1.03 -7.95 9.13
CA GLY A 194 1.24 -7.00 10.23
C GLY A 194 -0.04 -6.28 10.66
N LEU A 195 -0.88 -5.87 9.70
CA LEU A 195 -2.16 -5.21 9.97
C LEU A 195 -3.23 -6.18 10.47
N ILE A 196 -3.23 -7.42 9.96
CA ILE A 196 -4.11 -8.49 10.44
C ILE A 196 -3.83 -8.80 11.92
N ILE A 197 -2.56 -8.83 12.34
CA ILE A 197 -2.19 -9.04 13.75
C ILE A 197 -2.81 -7.97 14.66
N ILE A 198 -2.80 -6.70 14.25
CA ILE A 198 -3.40 -5.59 15.03
C ILE A 198 -4.91 -5.80 15.20
N LEU A 199 -5.61 -6.14 14.11
CA LEU A 199 -7.04 -6.45 14.14
C LEU A 199 -7.32 -7.65 15.05
N LEU A 200 -6.54 -8.73 14.93
CA LEU A 200 -6.69 -9.91 15.78
C LEU A 200 -6.54 -9.56 17.26
N ILE A 201 -5.51 -8.79 17.64
CA ILE A 201 -5.33 -8.36 19.04
C ILE A 201 -6.56 -7.60 19.56
N GLN A 202 -7.09 -6.65 18.78
CA GLN A 202 -8.25 -5.85 19.20
C GLN A 202 -9.49 -6.71 19.41
N TYR A 203 -9.79 -7.62 18.49
CA TYR A 203 -11.03 -8.39 18.50
C TYR A 203 -10.97 -9.66 19.35
N VAL A 204 -9.79 -10.28 19.50
CA VAL A 204 -9.59 -11.38 20.45
C VAL A 204 -9.70 -10.84 21.89
N CYS A 205 -9.12 -9.68 22.19
CA CYS A 205 -9.28 -9.04 23.50
C CYS A 205 -10.76 -8.72 23.78
N LEU A 206 -11.48 -8.20 22.77
CA LEU A 206 -12.92 -7.95 22.88
C LEU A 206 -13.72 -9.23 23.18
N LEU A 207 -13.42 -10.32 22.50
CA LEU A 207 -14.10 -11.61 22.70
C LEU A 207 -13.82 -12.21 24.09
N LEU A 208 -12.61 -12.05 24.63
CA LEU A 208 -12.22 -12.63 25.92
C LEU A 208 -12.59 -11.75 27.12
N THR A 209 -12.55 -10.42 26.99
CA THR A 209 -12.68 -9.48 28.12
C THR A 209 -13.93 -8.60 28.05
N GLY A 210 -14.62 -8.55 26.91
CA GLY A 210 -15.70 -7.61 26.64
C GLY A 210 -15.24 -6.17 26.38
N LYS A 211 -13.92 -5.91 26.33
CA LYS A 211 -13.34 -4.58 26.08
C LYS A 211 -12.37 -4.61 24.89
N ILE A 212 -12.37 -3.53 24.10
CA ILE A 212 -11.38 -3.33 23.04
C ILE A 212 -9.99 -3.03 23.63
N PHE A 213 -8.93 -3.48 22.94
CA PHE A 213 -7.56 -3.36 23.44
C PHE A 213 -6.97 -1.94 23.30
N TRP A 214 -7.10 -1.32 22.13
CA TRP A 214 -6.44 -0.05 21.81
C TRP A 214 -7.28 1.18 22.21
N THR A 215 -7.28 1.53 23.50
CA THR A 215 -8.13 2.62 24.04
C THR A 215 -7.36 3.80 24.63
N GLU A 216 -6.03 3.77 24.68
CA GLU A 216 -5.23 4.72 25.48
C GLU A 216 -5.51 6.20 25.19
N THR A 217 -5.73 6.57 23.92
CA THR A 217 -5.98 7.96 23.51
C THR A 217 -7.45 8.22 23.11
N ASN A 218 -8.38 7.33 23.44
CA ASN A 218 -9.80 7.33 22.98
C ASN A 218 -10.03 7.33 21.44
N LEU A 219 -8.98 7.45 20.64
CA LEU A 219 -9.02 7.58 19.17
C LEU A 219 -8.32 6.42 18.46
N GLN A 220 -7.46 5.67 19.16
CA GLN A 220 -6.69 4.55 18.59
C GLN A 220 -7.59 3.45 18.03
N TRP A 221 -8.68 3.12 18.72
CA TRP A 221 -9.66 2.14 18.24
C TRP A 221 -10.27 2.52 16.88
N LEU A 222 -10.44 3.82 16.61
CA LEU A 222 -10.99 4.31 15.34
C LEU A 222 -9.98 4.13 14.20
N TYR A 223 -8.68 4.34 14.47
CA TYR A 223 -7.62 4.03 13.52
C TYR A 223 -7.51 2.53 13.25
N VAL A 224 -7.72 1.69 14.26
CA VAL A 224 -7.75 0.22 14.07
C VAL A 224 -8.95 -0.18 13.22
N ASN A 225 -10.12 0.45 13.40
CA ASN A 225 -11.29 0.18 12.56
C ASN A 225 -11.08 0.56 11.09
N LEU A 226 -10.31 1.60 10.80
CA LEU A 226 -9.91 1.95 9.42
C LEU A 226 -9.21 0.78 8.71
N LEU A 227 -8.52 -0.09 9.46
CA LEU A 227 -7.83 -1.25 8.89
C LEU A 227 -8.78 -2.24 8.20
N PHE A 228 -10.07 -2.26 8.52
CA PHE A 228 -11.03 -3.08 7.75
C PHE A 228 -11.18 -2.65 6.30
N GLY A 229 -11.01 -1.37 6.00
CA GLY A 229 -10.98 -0.86 4.62
C GLY A 229 -9.60 -1.01 3.99
N VAL A 230 -8.54 -0.76 4.76
CA VAL A 230 -7.16 -0.74 4.25
C VAL A 230 -6.60 -2.13 4.00
N VAL A 231 -6.86 -3.11 4.87
CA VAL A 231 -6.32 -4.47 4.76
C VAL A 231 -6.71 -5.16 3.44
N PRO A 232 -7.98 -5.18 3.01
CA PRO A 232 -8.33 -5.80 1.74
C PRO A 232 -7.68 -5.10 0.53
N MET A 233 -7.57 -3.76 0.56
CA MET A 233 -6.86 -3.03 -0.51
C MET A 233 -5.39 -3.44 -0.58
N ILE A 234 -4.69 -3.43 0.57
CA ILE A 234 -3.27 -3.82 0.64
C ILE A 234 -3.07 -5.30 0.30
N PHE A 235 -4.05 -6.17 0.57
CA PHE A 235 -4.01 -7.58 0.18
C PHE A 235 -4.01 -7.75 -1.35
N ILE A 236 -4.85 -6.96 -2.04
CA ILE A 236 -5.00 -7.02 -3.50
C ILE A 236 -3.84 -6.32 -4.21
N LEU A 237 -3.18 -5.34 -3.57
CA LEU A 237 -2.08 -4.55 -4.14
C LEU A 237 -0.97 -5.41 -4.81
N PRO A 238 -0.37 -6.42 -4.16
CA PRO A 238 0.62 -7.30 -4.77
C PRO A 238 0.14 -8.01 -6.05
N ILE A 239 -1.15 -8.35 -6.12
CA ILE A 239 -1.76 -9.06 -7.25
C ILE A 239 -1.71 -8.16 -8.50
N PHE A 240 -2.13 -6.90 -8.36
CA PHE A 240 -2.03 -5.92 -9.43
C PHE A 240 -0.58 -5.63 -9.81
N ASN A 241 0.30 -5.41 -8.83
CA ASN A 241 1.72 -5.17 -9.08
C ASN A 241 2.35 -6.31 -9.89
N ARG A 242 2.01 -7.56 -9.57
CA ARG A 242 2.47 -8.73 -10.33
C ARG A 242 1.92 -8.74 -11.76
N TYR A 243 0.64 -8.42 -11.95
CA TYR A 243 0.03 -8.40 -13.28
C TYR A 243 0.71 -7.39 -14.21
N PHE A 244 0.87 -6.14 -13.75
CA PHE A 244 1.54 -5.10 -14.53
C PHE A 244 3.02 -5.39 -14.77
N TYR A 245 3.70 -5.98 -13.78
CA TYR A 245 5.09 -6.42 -13.94
C TYR A 245 5.24 -7.49 -15.03
N ARG A 246 4.29 -8.44 -15.13
CA ARG A 246 4.34 -9.46 -16.19
C ARG A 246 4.12 -8.87 -17.59
N MET A 247 3.31 -7.83 -17.71
CA MET A 247 3.05 -7.15 -18.98
C MET A 247 4.24 -6.28 -19.43
N THR A 248 4.92 -5.64 -18.49
CA THR A 248 5.93 -4.61 -18.81
C THR A 248 7.38 -5.04 -18.58
N GLY A 249 7.60 -6.05 -17.72
CA GLY A 249 8.93 -6.40 -17.20
C GLY A 249 9.54 -5.34 -16.27
N ARG A 250 8.79 -4.28 -15.92
CA ARG A 250 9.27 -3.15 -15.10
C ARG A 250 8.39 -2.99 -13.85
N VAL A 251 8.98 -2.51 -12.77
CA VAL A 251 8.31 -2.45 -11.46
C VAL A 251 7.48 -1.20 -11.21
N TYR A 252 7.39 -0.27 -12.18
CA TYR A 252 6.86 1.08 -11.96
C TYR A 252 5.39 1.28 -12.35
N LEU A 253 4.91 0.61 -13.41
CA LEU A 253 3.54 0.82 -13.89
C LEU A 253 2.50 0.38 -12.83
N GLY A 254 2.68 -0.81 -12.27
CA GLY A 254 1.81 -1.35 -11.22
C GLY A 254 1.63 -0.43 -10.02
N PRO A 255 2.71 0.01 -9.34
CA PRO A 255 2.59 0.88 -8.18
C PRO A 255 2.05 2.26 -8.53
N LEU A 256 2.33 2.82 -9.72
CA LEU A 256 1.73 4.10 -10.14
C LEU A 256 0.21 3.98 -10.31
N VAL A 257 -0.26 3.01 -11.10
CA VAL A 257 -1.69 2.79 -11.35
C VAL A 257 -2.44 2.52 -10.05
N THR A 258 -1.94 1.58 -9.24
CA THR A 258 -2.58 1.21 -7.97
C THR A 258 -2.52 2.34 -6.95
N CYS A 259 -1.42 3.11 -6.87
CA CYS A 259 -1.35 4.29 -6.01
C CYS A 259 -2.38 5.34 -6.42
N PHE A 260 -2.48 5.68 -7.71
CA PHE A 260 -3.44 6.68 -8.16
C PHE A 260 -4.88 6.30 -7.83
N ILE A 261 -5.25 5.05 -8.10
CA ILE A 261 -6.62 4.55 -7.86
C ILE A 261 -6.89 4.44 -6.35
N PHE A 262 -6.01 3.77 -5.59
CA PHE A 262 -6.26 3.50 -4.17
C PHE A 262 -6.22 4.77 -3.34
N ILE A 263 -5.32 5.70 -3.61
CA ILE A 263 -5.25 6.97 -2.86
C ILE A 263 -6.45 7.86 -3.20
N MET A 264 -6.98 7.81 -4.42
CA MET A 264 -8.22 8.50 -4.74
C MET A 264 -9.42 7.87 -4.02
N ILE A 265 -9.54 6.54 -4.00
CA ILE A 265 -10.58 5.83 -3.23
C ILE A 265 -10.47 6.17 -1.73
N LEU A 266 -9.26 6.12 -1.17
CA LEU A 266 -9.02 6.41 0.24
C LEU A 266 -9.36 7.88 0.58
N SER A 267 -8.97 8.80 -0.30
CA SER A 267 -9.23 10.23 -0.14
C SER A 267 -10.72 10.56 -0.27
N SER A 268 -11.38 9.95 -1.26
CA SER A 268 -12.79 10.22 -1.51
C SER A 268 -13.68 9.68 -0.41
N ASN A 269 -13.33 8.59 0.30
CA ASN A 269 -14.12 8.02 1.39
C ASN A 269 -13.91 8.68 2.77
N THR A 270 -13.00 9.62 2.87
CA THR A 270 -12.61 10.23 4.16
C THR A 270 -13.02 11.69 4.22
N VAL A 271 -13.35 12.17 5.42
CA VAL A 271 -13.61 13.59 5.65
C VAL A 271 -12.32 14.39 5.40
N CYS A 272 -12.41 15.41 4.54
CA CYS A 272 -11.32 16.33 4.25
C CYS A 272 -11.64 17.69 4.88
N TYR A 273 -10.80 18.16 5.80
CA TYR A 273 -10.94 19.48 6.40
C TYR A 273 -10.30 20.56 5.50
N ILE A 274 -10.85 20.75 4.30
CA ILE A 274 -10.36 21.75 3.34
C ILE A 274 -11.00 23.11 3.69
N PRO A 275 -10.24 24.21 3.73
CA PRO A 275 -10.79 25.56 3.87
C PRO A 275 -11.67 25.90 2.65
N LEU A 276 -12.94 26.23 2.89
CA LEU A 276 -13.86 26.76 1.88
C LEU A 276 -13.63 28.25 1.64
#